data_AF-T1BMD5-F1
#
_entry.id   AF-T1BMD5-F1
#
_cell.length_a   1.000
_cell.length_b   1.000
_cell.length_c   1.000
_cell.angle_alpha   90.00
_cell.angle_beta   90.00
_cell.angle_gamma   90.00
#
_symmetry.space_group_name_H-M   'P 1'
#
loop_
_entity.id
_entity.type
_entity.pdbx_description
1 polymer ?
#
loop_
_entity_poly.entity_id
_entity_poly.type
_entity_poly.pdbx_seq_one_letter_code
_entity_poly.pdbx_strand_id
1 'polypeptide(L)'
;MTAKVSPDSLHRLVKQALDNGTAASVAEAESLFRGYRLAVQLDPGAATDPAQQAAFLTTVALGQRVFLGGVTVSGALDTPLVTAMPFGRTLADAAQVLGGTLRDATAETPTIVVGGNASERREGFCVRTTAKGWRGGI
;
A
#
# COMPACT_ATOMS: atom_id res chain seq x y z
N MET A 1 14.27 -25.05 15.31
CA MET A 1 15.24 -23.95 15.43
C MET A 1 14.47 -22.67 15.73
N THR A 2 14.53 -22.16 16.95
CA THR A 2 13.92 -20.88 17.31
C THR A 2 14.83 -19.77 16.77
N ALA A 3 14.37 -19.04 15.75
CA ALA A 3 15.13 -17.91 15.21
C ALA A 3 15.41 -16.92 16.35
N LYS A 4 16.68 -16.51 16.52
CA LYS A 4 17.04 -15.49 17.50
C LYS A 4 16.36 -14.18 17.11
N VAL A 5 15.43 -13.72 17.92
CA VAL A 5 14.78 -12.42 17.77
C VAL A 5 15.77 -11.34 18.20
N SER A 6 16.10 -10.42 17.31
CA SER A 6 16.94 -9.26 17.55
C SER A 6 16.15 -7.97 17.26
N PRO A 7 16.56 -6.81 17.79
CA PRO A 7 15.93 -5.52 17.47
C PRO A 7 15.88 -5.22 15.97
N ASP A 8 16.85 -5.74 15.20
CA ASP A 8 16.95 -5.53 13.76
C ASP A 8 16.14 -6.55 12.95
N SER A 9 15.74 -7.66 13.56
CA SER A 9 14.97 -8.72 12.89
C SER A 9 13.49 -8.73 13.25
N LEU A 10 13.08 -8.05 14.33
CA LEU A 10 11.70 -7.99 14.77
C LEU A 10 10.98 -6.79 14.14
N HIS A 11 9.93 -7.04 13.38
CA HIS A 11 9.11 -5.97 12.82
C HIS A 11 8.51 -5.10 13.93
N ARG A 12 8.61 -3.77 13.80
CA ARG A 12 8.19 -2.84 14.87
C ARG A 12 6.73 -3.03 15.29
N LEU A 13 5.84 -3.34 14.33
CA LEU A 13 4.43 -3.61 14.62
C LEU A 13 4.22 -4.94 15.35
N VAL A 14 5.01 -5.98 15.02
CA VAL A 14 4.98 -7.26 15.74
C VAL A 14 5.40 -7.04 17.20
N LYS A 15 6.47 -6.26 17.42
CA LYS A 15 6.90 -5.87 18.76
C LYS A 15 5.81 -5.12 19.52
N GLN A 16 5.17 -4.14 18.88
CA GLN A 16 4.09 -3.37 19.50
C GLN A 16 2.91 -4.26 19.92
N ALA A 17 2.54 -5.26 19.12
CA ALA A 17 1.47 -6.21 19.45
C ALA A 17 1.82 -7.13 20.63
N LEU A 18 3.10 -7.41 20.85
CA LEU A 18 3.56 -8.13 22.04
C LEU A 18 3.47 -7.24 23.28
N ASP A 19 4.01 -6.01 23.19
CA ASP A 19 4.06 -5.08 24.31
C ASP A 19 2.68 -4.71 24.85
N ASN A 20 1.69 -4.54 23.97
CA ASN A 20 0.34 -4.15 24.35
C ASN A 20 -0.58 -5.35 24.63
N GLY A 21 -0.05 -6.58 24.58
CA GLY A 21 -0.81 -7.81 24.84
C GLY A 21 -1.80 -8.23 23.75
N THR A 22 -1.73 -7.63 22.54
CA THR A 22 -2.56 -8.06 21.40
C THR A 22 -2.21 -9.46 20.90
N ALA A 23 -0.96 -9.90 21.10
CA ALA A 23 -0.51 -11.25 20.80
C ALA A 23 0.33 -11.81 21.94
N ALA A 24 0.18 -13.10 22.25
CA ALA A 24 0.93 -13.79 23.29
C ALA A 24 2.30 -14.30 22.80
N SER A 25 2.55 -14.29 21.49
CA SER A 25 3.82 -14.74 20.91
C SER A 25 4.18 -14.02 19.60
N VAL A 26 5.47 -14.04 19.25
CA VAL A 26 5.97 -13.47 17.98
C VAL A 26 5.27 -14.13 16.78
N ALA A 27 5.11 -15.45 16.82
CA ALA A 27 4.47 -16.20 15.74
C ALA A 27 2.99 -15.81 15.57
N GLU A 28 2.27 -15.60 16.67
CA GLU A 28 0.89 -15.13 16.65
C GLU A 28 0.79 -13.71 16.09
N ALA A 29 1.66 -12.80 16.54
CA ALA A 29 1.71 -11.43 16.02
C ALA A 29 2.05 -11.41 14.52
N GLU A 30 3.03 -12.19 14.06
CA GLU A 30 3.34 -12.32 12.62
C GLU A 30 2.15 -12.86 11.83
N SER A 31 1.45 -13.88 12.36
CA SER A 31 0.25 -14.42 11.72
C SER A 31 -0.85 -13.37 11.59
N LEU A 32 -1.06 -12.56 12.63
CA LEU A 32 -2.02 -11.46 12.62
C LEU A 32 -1.69 -10.44 11.51
N PHE A 33 -0.45 -9.94 11.48
CA PHE A 33 -0.04 -8.94 10.50
C PHE A 33 0.03 -9.47 9.06
N ARG A 34 0.30 -10.77 8.85
CA ARG A 34 0.17 -11.41 7.53
C ARG A 34 -1.27 -11.46 7.02
N GLY A 35 -2.25 -11.34 7.92
CA GLY A 35 -3.65 -11.15 7.56
C GLY A 35 -3.95 -9.75 7.04
N TYR A 36 -3.14 -8.75 7.39
CA TYR A 36 -3.38 -7.37 6.98
C TYR A 36 -2.89 -7.12 5.56
N ARG A 37 -3.84 -6.85 4.67
CA ARG A 37 -3.65 -6.63 3.23
C ARG A 37 -4.29 -5.32 2.83
N LEU A 38 -3.77 -4.74 1.75
CA LEU A 38 -4.31 -3.49 1.19
C LEU A 38 -4.37 -3.60 -0.33
N ALA A 39 -5.48 -3.17 -0.92
CA ALA A 39 -5.57 -2.91 -2.34
C ALA A 39 -5.49 -1.41 -2.60
N VAL A 40 -4.70 -1.01 -3.60
CA VAL A 40 -4.60 0.37 -4.05
C VAL A 40 -4.98 0.44 -5.53
N GLN A 41 -6.11 1.06 -5.82
CA GLN A 41 -6.64 1.17 -7.17
C GLN A 41 -6.43 2.59 -7.68
N LEU A 42 -5.78 2.74 -8.82
CA LEU A 42 -5.62 4.04 -9.47
C LEU A 42 -6.76 4.30 -10.46
N ASP A 43 -7.48 5.41 -10.27
CA ASP A 43 -8.50 5.84 -11.21
C ASP A 43 -7.87 6.23 -12.56
N PRO A 44 -8.43 5.79 -13.71
CA PRO A 44 -7.89 6.12 -15.02
C PRO A 44 -7.79 7.63 -15.29
N GLY A 45 -8.76 8.42 -14.82
CA GLY A 45 -8.77 9.88 -14.99
C GLY A 45 -7.71 10.59 -14.13
N ALA A 46 -7.12 9.89 -13.17
CA ALA A 46 -6.08 10.40 -12.28
C ALA A 46 -4.67 9.97 -12.70
N ALA A 47 -4.53 9.01 -13.61
CA ALA A 47 -3.24 8.35 -13.85
C ALA A 47 -2.17 9.26 -14.46
N THR A 48 -2.55 10.32 -15.17
CA THR A 48 -1.62 11.29 -15.76
C THR A 48 -1.34 12.50 -14.87
N ASP A 49 -2.07 12.66 -13.76
CA ASP A 49 -1.89 13.76 -12.82
C ASP A 49 -0.68 13.46 -11.88
N PRO A 50 0.36 14.33 -11.86
CA PRO A 50 1.54 14.10 -11.02
C PRO A 50 1.25 13.97 -9.53
N ALA A 51 0.28 14.72 -9.00
CA ALA A 51 -0.09 14.67 -7.59
C ALA A 51 -0.79 13.35 -7.25
N GLN A 52 -1.60 12.83 -8.16
CA GLN A 52 -2.26 11.53 -7.99
C GLN A 52 -1.26 10.37 -8.12
N GLN A 53 -0.30 10.46 -9.06
CA GLN A 53 0.81 9.51 -9.11
C GLN A 53 1.62 9.52 -7.81
N ALA A 54 1.93 10.70 -7.26
CA ALA A 54 2.64 10.81 -5.98
C ALA A 54 1.85 10.20 -4.82
N ALA A 55 0.54 10.47 -4.75
CA ALA A 55 -0.33 9.87 -3.73
C ALA A 55 -0.41 8.35 -3.86
N PHE A 56 -0.53 7.83 -5.09
CA PHE A 56 -0.52 6.39 -5.39
C PHE A 56 0.77 5.73 -4.92
N LEU A 57 1.93 6.22 -5.37
CA LEU A 57 3.23 5.64 -5.02
C LEU A 57 3.55 5.78 -3.52
N THR A 58 3.15 6.88 -2.89
CA THR A 58 3.28 7.05 -1.43
C THR A 58 2.45 6.00 -0.69
N THR A 59 1.21 5.77 -1.13
CA THR A 59 0.32 4.76 -0.52
C THR A 59 0.95 3.37 -0.63
N VAL A 60 1.52 3.01 -1.79
CA VAL A 60 2.21 1.72 -1.98
C VAL A 60 3.43 1.61 -1.07
N ALA A 61 4.33 2.61 -1.09
CA ALA A 61 5.58 2.58 -0.34
C ALA A 61 5.38 2.52 1.18
N LEU A 62 4.39 3.25 1.70
CA LEU A 62 4.05 3.22 3.13
C LEU A 62 3.24 1.98 3.49
N GLY A 63 2.30 1.58 2.62
CA GLY A 63 1.48 0.39 2.82
C GLY A 63 2.32 -0.88 2.99
N GLN A 64 3.35 -1.05 2.16
CA GLN A 64 4.25 -2.21 2.24
C GLN A 64 4.98 -2.35 3.58
N ARG A 65 5.13 -1.27 4.36
CA ARG A 65 5.76 -1.29 5.69
C ARG A 65 4.79 -1.66 6.81
N VAL A 66 3.48 -1.68 6.52
CA VAL A 66 2.42 -1.85 7.52
C VAL A 66 1.63 -3.13 7.27
N PHE A 67 1.25 -3.38 6.02
CA PHE A 67 0.43 -4.51 5.61
C PHE A 67 1.33 -5.69 5.24
N LEU A 68 1.73 -6.49 6.22
CA LEU A 68 2.65 -7.63 5.99
C LEU A 68 2.02 -8.76 5.15
N GLY A 69 0.71 -8.74 4.96
CA GLY A 69 0.01 -9.59 3.99
C GLY A 69 0.16 -9.12 2.53
N GLY A 70 0.75 -7.94 2.31
CA GLY A 70 1.07 -7.37 1.01
C GLY A 70 0.13 -6.26 0.57
N VAL A 71 0.62 -5.48 -0.40
CA VAL A 71 -0.15 -4.45 -1.12
C VAL A 71 -0.33 -4.86 -2.57
N THR A 72 -1.59 -4.99 -3.01
CA THR A 72 -1.92 -5.19 -4.43
C THR A 72 -2.29 -3.87 -5.09
N VAL A 73 -1.97 -3.73 -6.36
CA VAL A 73 -2.26 -2.53 -7.15
C VAL A 73 -2.97 -2.86 -8.44
N SER A 74 -3.93 -2.01 -8.84
CA SER A 74 -4.64 -2.12 -10.11
C SER A 74 -5.05 -0.74 -10.66
N GLY A 75 -5.60 -0.71 -11.88
CA GLY A 75 -5.99 0.53 -12.58
C GLY A 75 -5.16 0.79 -13.84
N ALA A 76 -5.07 2.05 -14.25
CA ALA A 76 -4.34 2.47 -15.45
C ALA A 76 -2.81 2.51 -15.24
N LEU A 77 -2.19 1.35 -15.03
CA LEU A 77 -0.79 1.22 -14.59
C LEU A 77 0.26 1.25 -15.72
N ASP A 78 -0.16 1.02 -16.97
CA ASP A 78 0.71 1.19 -18.17
C ASP A 78 0.99 2.68 -18.48
N THR A 79 0.40 3.59 -17.71
CA THR A 79 0.60 5.03 -17.85
C THR A 79 2.06 5.41 -17.54
N PRO A 80 2.69 6.30 -18.36
CA PRO A 80 4.03 6.78 -18.08
C PRO A 80 4.17 7.41 -16.70
N LEU A 81 5.27 7.08 -16.02
CA LEU A 81 5.66 7.71 -14.77
C LEU A 81 6.08 9.16 -15.08
N VAL A 82 5.35 10.13 -14.55
CA VAL A 82 5.66 11.56 -14.77
C VAL A 82 6.55 12.15 -13.67
N THR A 83 6.76 11.40 -12.58
CA THR A 83 7.67 11.80 -11.50
C THR A 83 9.12 11.48 -11.88
N ALA A 84 10.07 12.36 -11.53
CA ALA A 84 11.50 12.20 -11.82
C ALA A 84 12.20 11.18 -10.90
N MET A 85 11.55 10.06 -10.59
CA MET A 85 12.06 9.02 -9.71
C MET A 85 12.64 7.87 -10.55
N PRO A 86 13.74 7.24 -10.12
CA PRO A 86 14.39 6.14 -10.86
C PRO A 86 13.64 4.81 -10.64
N PHE A 87 12.33 4.79 -10.80
CA PHE A 87 11.46 3.63 -10.55
C PHE A 87 10.92 2.98 -11.83
N GLY A 88 11.54 3.25 -12.98
CA GLY A 88 11.13 2.71 -14.27
C GLY A 88 10.41 3.72 -15.15
N ARG A 89 9.67 3.24 -16.14
CA ARG A 89 9.02 4.08 -17.17
C ARG A 89 7.52 4.23 -16.93
N THR A 90 6.90 3.27 -16.25
CA THR A 90 5.46 3.22 -16.03
C THR A 90 5.11 3.22 -14.54
N LEU A 91 3.83 3.46 -14.23
CA LEU A 91 3.31 3.31 -12.87
C LEU A 91 3.36 1.86 -12.37
N ALA A 92 3.23 0.88 -13.28
CA ALA A 92 3.41 -0.53 -12.98
C ALA A 92 4.84 -0.82 -12.50
N ASP A 93 5.86 -0.34 -13.24
CA ASP A 93 7.27 -0.49 -12.85
C ASP A 93 7.49 0.11 -11.46
N ALA A 94 6.99 1.32 -11.26
CA ALA A 94 7.22 2.05 -10.02
C ALA A 94 6.54 1.38 -8.81
N ALA A 95 5.31 0.89 -8.99
CA ALA A 95 4.62 0.17 -7.93
C ALA A 95 5.36 -1.13 -7.57
N GLN A 96 5.87 -1.87 -8.56
CA GLN A 96 6.64 -3.10 -8.32
C GLN A 96 7.95 -2.83 -7.60
N VAL A 97 8.71 -1.79 -7.99
CA VAL A 97 9.95 -1.38 -7.31
C VAL A 97 9.68 -1.04 -5.85
N LEU A 98 8.51 -0.45 -5.55
CA LEU A 98 8.07 -0.13 -4.19
C LEU A 98 7.48 -1.34 -3.43
N GLY A 99 7.43 -2.52 -4.04
CA GLY A 99 6.97 -3.78 -3.46
C GLY A 99 5.51 -4.16 -3.75
N GLY A 100 4.77 -3.31 -4.47
CA GLY A 100 3.38 -3.57 -4.87
C GLY A 100 3.26 -4.74 -5.85
N THR A 101 2.20 -5.52 -5.71
CA THR A 101 1.88 -6.64 -6.62
C THR A 101 0.78 -6.24 -7.58
N LEU A 102 1.00 -6.36 -8.89
CA LEU A 102 -0.02 -6.07 -9.91
C LEU A 102 -1.13 -7.14 -9.85
N ARG A 103 -2.28 -6.77 -9.28
CA ARG A 103 -3.44 -7.67 -9.14
C ARG A 103 -4.67 -6.86 -8.74
N ASP A 104 -5.83 -7.23 -9.27
CA ASP A 104 -7.10 -6.70 -8.80
C ASP A 104 -7.39 -7.07 -7.34
N ALA A 105 -8.12 -6.17 -6.67
CA ALA A 105 -8.60 -6.39 -5.32
C ALA A 105 -9.60 -7.54 -5.28
N THR A 106 -9.55 -8.36 -4.23
CA THR A 106 -10.68 -9.23 -3.88
C THR A 106 -11.73 -8.43 -3.10
N ALA A 107 -12.99 -8.88 -3.11
CA ALA A 107 -14.09 -8.20 -2.42
C ALA A 107 -13.86 -7.98 -0.91
N GLU A 108 -13.04 -8.83 -0.29
CA GLU A 108 -12.72 -8.80 1.13
C GLU A 108 -11.54 -7.88 1.49
N THR A 109 -10.77 -7.41 0.49
CA THR A 109 -9.55 -6.64 0.74
C THR A 109 -9.88 -5.15 0.92
N PRO A 110 -9.51 -4.52 2.06
CA PRO A 110 -9.64 -3.08 2.24
C PRO A 110 -8.99 -2.32 1.08
N THR A 111 -9.72 -1.36 0.50
CA THR A 111 -9.30 -0.70 -0.73
C THR A 111 -9.14 0.81 -0.55
N ILE A 112 -8.04 1.35 -1.06
CA ILE A 112 -7.85 2.78 -1.28
C ILE A 112 -7.93 3.05 -2.78
N VAL A 113 -8.91 3.86 -3.20
CA VAL A 113 -8.99 4.37 -4.57
C VAL A 113 -8.27 5.71 -4.64
N VAL A 114 -7.33 5.85 -5.56
CA VAL A 114 -6.56 7.08 -5.76
C VAL A 114 -7.16 7.89 -6.91
N GLY A 115 -7.59 9.11 -6.59
CA GLY A 115 -8.20 10.02 -7.56
C GLY A 115 -9.66 9.69 -7.89
N GLY A 116 -10.08 10.01 -9.11
CA GLY A 116 -11.45 9.81 -9.58
C GLY A 116 -12.49 10.72 -8.93
N ASN A 117 -13.74 10.57 -9.38
CA ASN A 117 -14.89 11.28 -8.82
C ASN A 117 -15.49 10.54 -7.61
N ALA A 118 -16.40 11.21 -6.90
CA ALA A 118 -17.24 10.51 -5.93
C ALA A 118 -18.01 9.39 -6.64
N SER A 119 -17.93 8.18 -6.09
CA SER A 119 -18.61 6.99 -6.59
C SER A 119 -19.60 6.48 -5.55
N GLU A 120 -20.43 5.52 -5.94
CA GLU A 120 -21.23 4.77 -5.00
C GLU A 120 -20.35 4.04 -3.96
N ARG A 121 -20.93 3.83 -2.78
CA ARG A 121 -20.27 3.10 -1.71
C ARG A 121 -20.07 1.64 -2.16
N ARG A 122 -18.83 1.16 -2.05
CA ARG A 122 -18.50 -0.25 -2.28
C ARG A 122 -18.73 -1.05 -1.01
N GLU A 123 -19.03 -2.35 -1.18
CA GLU A 123 -19.02 -3.32 -0.10
C GLU A 123 -17.63 -3.40 0.56
N GLY A 124 -17.61 -3.63 1.87
CA GLY A 124 -16.38 -3.65 2.66
C GLY A 124 -15.79 -2.26 2.93
N PHE A 125 -14.53 -2.24 3.38
CA PHE A 125 -13.82 -0.98 3.64
C PHE A 125 -13.26 -0.41 2.34
N CYS A 126 -13.76 0.75 1.93
CA CYS A 126 -13.25 1.47 0.78
C CYS A 126 -13.21 2.97 1.08
N VAL A 127 -12.04 3.58 0.84
CA VAL A 127 -11.87 5.04 0.91
C VAL A 127 -11.28 5.56 -0.40
N ARG A 128 -11.57 6.81 -0.72
CA ARG A 128 -11.03 7.49 -1.90
C ARG A 128 -10.16 8.65 -1.46
N THR A 129 -8.99 8.80 -2.05
CA THR A 129 -8.15 9.96 -1.81
C THR A 129 -8.70 11.17 -2.59
N THR A 130 -8.54 12.35 -2.00
CA THR A 130 -8.74 13.62 -2.70
C THR A 130 -7.53 14.48 -2.44
N ALA A 131 -6.92 15.01 -3.51
CA ALA A 131 -5.74 15.85 -3.45
C ALA A 131 -5.88 16.96 -4.48
N LYS A 132 -5.58 18.20 -4.09
CA LYS A 132 -5.52 19.36 -4.98
C LYS A 132 -4.07 19.83 -5.06
N GLY A 133 -3.30 19.14 -5.90
CA GLY A 133 -1.85 19.29 -6.00
C GLY A 133 -1.09 18.48 -4.94
N TRP A 134 0.23 18.42 -5.10
CA TRP A 134 1.14 17.76 -4.18
C TRP A 134 2.34 18.69 -3.94
N ARG A 135 2.63 18.99 -2.68
CA ARG A 135 3.85 19.71 -2.29
C ARG A 135 4.70 18.76 -1.47
N GLY A 136 5.58 18.03 -2.16
CA GLY A 136 6.65 17.27 -1.53
C GLY A 136 7.88 18.16 -1.43
N GLY A 137 8.31 18.48 -0.21
CA GLY A 137 9.62 19.04 0.09
C GLY A 137 10.36 18.06 1.01
N ILE A 138 11.66 17.93 0.82
CA ILE A 138 12.56 17.30 1.80
C ILE A 138 12.78 18.32 2.92
#